data_AF-A0A3Q3B8I1-F1
#
_entry.id   AF-A0A3Q3B8I1-F1
#
_cell.length_a   1.000
_cell.length_b   1.000
_cell.length_c   1.000
_cell.angle_alpha   90.00
_cell.angle_beta   90.00
_cell.angle_gamma   90.00
#
_symmetry.space_group_name_H-M   'P 1'
#
loop_
_entity.id
_entity.type
_entity.pdbx_description
1 polymer ?
#
loop_
_entity_poly.entity_id
_entity_poly.type
_entity_poly.pdbx_seq_one_letter_code
_entity_poly.pdbx_strand_id
1 'polypeptide(L)'
;MVDLFTDRVLVKNNKDQDELDTEREIVLRLQNRILMLFFASAESESCQQFAPTLHDFFKQLTDEFYVERSAQLVLLYISLDQSEEQLENFLKELPKKSLFLNYEDPYRRELETIFNVKAVPTVVVLRPDCSVLVPNAVEEINRLGPDCYRNWHEAAELIDRNFIMKEDFEEKSMRSFSDPIRRLKYKVEDEKKKKKKKKGRGWGGGGGGDEGGRGKQED
;
A
#
# COMPACT_ATOMS: atom_id res chain seq x y z
N MET A 1 2.07 6.19 -17.90
CA MET A 1 1.96 4.80 -17.35
C MET A 1 1.71 4.98 -15.86
N VAL A 2 0.54 4.57 -15.37
CA VAL A 2 -0.02 4.90 -14.03
C VAL A 2 -0.29 6.39 -13.77
N ASP A 3 -0.57 7.19 -14.81
CA ASP A 3 -0.83 8.63 -14.64
C ASP A 3 -2.15 8.94 -13.90
N LEU A 4 -3.10 8.00 -13.88
CA LEU A 4 -4.41 8.22 -13.29
C LEU A 4 -4.37 8.42 -11.77
N PHE A 5 -3.35 7.88 -11.09
CA PHE A 5 -3.23 7.99 -9.63
C PHE A 5 -1.90 8.63 -9.21
N THR A 6 -1.20 9.29 -10.14
CA THR A 6 -0.02 10.09 -9.81
C THR A 6 -0.41 11.22 -8.87
N ASP A 7 0.39 11.44 -7.82
CA ASP A 7 0.16 12.44 -6.77
C ASP A 7 -1.14 12.26 -5.98
N ARG A 8 -1.75 11.06 -6.00
CA ARG A 8 -2.93 10.71 -5.20
C ARG A 8 -2.54 9.76 -4.07
N VAL A 9 -3.28 9.80 -2.98
CA VAL A 9 -3.08 8.87 -1.86
C VAL A 9 -4.06 7.73 -2.00
N LEU A 10 -3.54 6.50 -2.12
CA LEU A 10 -4.36 5.28 -2.10
C LEU A 10 -4.20 4.60 -0.75
N VAL A 11 -5.29 4.13 -0.16
CA VAL A 11 -5.25 3.46 1.14
C VAL A 11 -5.54 1.98 0.97
N LYS A 12 -4.78 1.11 1.64
CA LYS A 12 -5.07 -0.32 1.68
C LYS A 12 -6.21 -0.62 2.64
N ASN A 13 -7.13 -1.50 2.23
CA ASN A 13 -8.18 -2.02 3.12
C ASN A 13 -7.64 -3.10 4.07
N ASN A 14 -6.53 -2.83 4.76
CA ASN A 14 -6.01 -3.68 5.83
C ASN A 14 -6.37 -3.08 7.21
N LYS A 15 -5.97 -3.76 8.29
CA LYS A 15 -6.25 -3.29 9.66
C LYS A 15 -5.57 -1.97 9.99
N ASP A 16 -4.40 -1.75 9.40
CA ASP A 16 -3.53 -0.61 9.68
C ASP A 16 -3.80 0.58 8.74
N GLN A 17 -4.69 0.40 7.75
CA GLN A 17 -5.00 1.37 6.70
C GLN A 17 -3.76 2.02 6.10
N ASP A 18 -2.82 1.20 5.61
CA ASP A 18 -1.56 1.71 5.06
C ASP A 18 -1.82 2.66 3.89
N GLU A 19 -1.37 3.89 4.02
CA GLU A 19 -1.37 4.88 2.93
C GLU A 19 -0.24 4.59 1.95
N LEU A 20 -0.55 4.74 0.66
CA LEU A 20 0.37 4.72 -0.47
C LEU A 20 0.39 6.14 -1.01
N ASP A 21 1.30 6.95 -0.49
CA ASP A 21 1.44 8.38 -0.78
C ASP A 21 2.59 8.67 -1.74
N THR A 22 3.54 7.73 -1.88
CA THR A 22 4.64 7.86 -2.82
C THR A 22 4.32 7.30 -4.20
N GLU A 23 4.72 8.01 -5.25
CA GLU A 23 4.61 7.56 -6.64
C GLU A 23 5.19 6.16 -6.83
N ARG A 24 6.33 5.87 -6.20
CA ARG A 24 6.99 4.57 -6.28
C ARG A 24 6.09 3.45 -5.76
N GLU A 25 5.43 3.64 -4.62
CA GLU A 25 4.56 2.62 -4.04
C GLU A 25 3.32 2.38 -4.89
N ILE A 26 2.69 3.46 -5.37
CA ILE A 26 1.53 3.40 -6.26
C ILE A 26 1.90 2.66 -7.54
N VAL A 27 3.00 3.04 -8.19
CA VAL A 27 3.48 2.38 -9.41
C VAL A 27 3.78 0.91 -9.13
N LEU A 28 4.45 0.56 -8.04
CA LEU A 28 4.73 -0.84 -7.68
C LEU A 28 3.46 -1.67 -7.51
N ARG A 29 2.37 -1.07 -7.01
CA ARG A 29 1.09 -1.75 -6.82
C ARG A 29 0.26 -1.86 -8.09
N LEU A 30 0.28 -0.85 -8.96
CA LEU A 30 -0.61 -0.77 -10.12
C LEU A 30 0.04 -1.20 -11.44
N GLN A 31 1.38 -1.16 -11.54
CA GLN A 31 2.08 -1.44 -12.79
C GLN A 31 1.85 -2.88 -13.27
N ASN A 32 1.60 -3.02 -14.58
CA ASN A 32 1.41 -4.31 -15.25
C ASN A 32 0.27 -5.14 -14.64
N ARG A 33 -0.80 -4.47 -14.23
CA ARG A 33 -2.02 -5.09 -13.70
C ARG A 33 -3.24 -4.46 -14.33
N ILE A 34 -4.29 -5.26 -14.47
CA ILE A 34 -5.63 -4.78 -14.77
C ILE A 34 -6.17 -4.10 -13.52
N LEU A 35 -6.74 -2.91 -13.67
CA LEU A 35 -7.35 -2.17 -12.58
C LEU A 35 -8.87 -2.30 -12.68
N MET A 36 -9.50 -2.62 -11.56
CA MET A 36 -10.96 -2.59 -11.42
C MET A 36 -11.33 -1.42 -10.54
N LEU A 37 -11.93 -0.38 -11.11
CA LEU A 37 -12.51 0.72 -10.36
C LEU A 37 -13.95 0.37 -10.03
N PHE A 38 -14.21 0.08 -8.76
CA PHE A 38 -15.53 -0.25 -8.26
C PHE A 38 -16.19 1.00 -7.67
N PHE A 39 -17.18 1.53 -8.37
CA PHE A 39 -18.02 2.63 -7.93
C PHE A 39 -19.25 2.08 -7.23
N ALA A 40 -19.38 2.36 -5.95
CA ALA A 40 -20.48 1.87 -5.13
C ALA A 40 -20.84 2.85 -4.01
N SER A 41 -21.99 2.61 -3.38
CA SER A 41 -22.42 3.29 -2.17
C SER A 41 -23.10 2.29 -1.23
N ALA A 42 -22.88 2.45 0.08
CA ALA A 42 -23.48 1.68 1.14
C ALA A 42 -25.01 1.80 1.19
N GLU A 43 -25.58 2.93 0.75
CA GLU A 43 -27.04 3.15 0.73
C GLU A 43 -27.75 2.34 -0.37
N SER A 44 -27.01 1.86 -1.36
CA SER A 44 -27.54 1.17 -2.51
C SER A 44 -27.69 -0.33 -2.24
N GLU A 45 -28.94 -0.83 -2.27
CA GLU A 45 -29.24 -2.26 -2.10
C GLU A 45 -28.56 -3.13 -3.17
N SER A 46 -28.53 -2.67 -4.42
CA SER A 46 -27.86 -3.38 -5.51
C SER A 46 -26.34 -3.51 -5.27
N CYS A 47 -25.71 -2.52 -4.63
CA CYS A 47 -24.30 -2.59 -4.25
C CYS A 47 -24.07 -3.63 -3.14
N GLN A 48 -24.96 -3.67 -2.14
CA GLN A 48 -24.88 -4.67 -1.05
C GLN A 48 -25.05 -6.09 -1.58
N GLN A 49 -25.95 -6.31 -2.55
CA GLN A 49 -26.14 -7.62 -3.19
C GLN A 49 -24.94 -8.03 -4.06
N PHE A 50 -24.28 -7.07 -4.71
CA PHE A 50 -23.15 -7.35 -5.59
C PHE A 50 -21.81 -7.49 -4.86
N ALA A 51 -21.63 -6.86 -3.70
CA ALA A 51 -20.36 -6.87 -2.96
C ALA A 51 -19.85 -8.28 -2.62
N PRO A 52 -20.69 -9.24 -2.13
CA PRO A 52 -20.26 -10.62 -1.91
C PRO A 52 -19.77 -11.29 -3.20
N THR A 53 -20.47 -11.09 -4.32
CA THR A 53 -20.07 -11.64 -5.62
C THR A 53 -18.73 -11.10 -6.08
N LEU A 54 -18.51 -9.78 -5.93
CA LEU A 54 -17.24 -9.15 -6.26
C LEU A 54 -16.10 -9.65 -5.35
N HIS A 55 -16.38 -9.85 -4.06
CA HIS A 55 -15.41 -10.40 -3.11
C HIS A 55 -15.00 -11.81 -3.51
N ASP A 56 -15.96 -12.71 -3.74
CA ASP A 56 -15.68 -14.09 -4.14
C ASP A 56 -14.94 -14.15 -5.48
N PHE A 57 -15.35 -13.34 -6.45
CA PHE A 57 -14.66 -13.19 -7.73
C PHE A 57 -13.18 -12.80 -7.55
N PHE A 58 -12.93 -11.75 -6.77
CA PHE A 58 -11.57 -11.26 -6.53
C PHE A 58 -10.73 -12.28 -5.77
N LYS A 59 -11.34 -12.97 -4.79
CA LYS A 59 -10.67 -14.02 -4.01
C LYS A 59 -10.26 -15.20 -4.88
N GLN A 60 -11.18 -15.71 -5.71
CA GLN A 60 -10.90 -16.85 -6.60
C GLN A 60 -9.78 -16.55 -7.61
N LEU A 61 -9.57 -15.29 -7.98
CA LEU A 61 -8.50 -14.88 -8.89
C LEU A 61 -7.17 -14.59 -8.21
N THR A 62 -7.15 -14.28 -6.90
CA THR A 62 -5.94 -13.75 -6.24
C THR A 62 -5.40 -14.62 -5.11
N ASP A 63 -6.22 -15.48 -4.53
CA ASP A 63 -5.89 -16.34 -3.39
C ASP A 63 -5.25 -17.65 -3.86
N GLU A 64 -4.13 -18.01 -3.22
CA GLU A 64 -3.31 -19.19 -3.53
C GLU A 64 -4.07 -20.50 -3.34
N PHE A 65 -5.11 -20.48 -2.51
CA PHE A 65 -5.96 -21.64 -2.33
C PHE A 65 -6.72 -22.03 -3.61
N TYR A 66 -7.07 -21.05 -4.45
CA TYR A 66 -7.87 -21.27 -5.67
C TYR A 66 -7.02 -21.32 -6.94
N VAL A 67 -5.90 -20.60 -6.96
CA VAL A 67 -5.04 -20.49 -8.14
C VAL A 67 -3.57 -20.67 -7.79
N GLU A 68 -2.85 -21.45 -8.61
CA GLU A 68 -1.40 -21.57 -8.51
C GLU A 68 -0.70 -20.22 -8.73
N ARG A 69 -1.30 -19.37 -9.57
CA ARG A 69 -0.81 -18.02 -9.88
C ARG A 69 -1.90 -16.98 -9.70
N SER A 70 -1.66 -16.06 -8.77
CA SER A 70 -2.51 -14.90 -8.55
C SER A 70 -2.61 -14.04 -9.82
N ALA A 71 -3.83 -13.70 -10.21
CA ALA A 71 -4.11 -12.77 -11.28
C ALA A 71 -3.41 -11.42 -11.06
N GLN A 72 -2.98 -10.80 -12.17
CA GLN A 72 -2.42 -9.45 -12.19
C GLN A 72 -3.57 -8.44 -12.16
N LEU A 73 -4.29 -8.41 -11.04
CA LEU A 73 -5.52 -7.64 -10.85
C LEU A 73 -5.42 -6.78 -9.58
N VAL A 74 -5.95 -5.56 -9.64
CA VAL A 74 -6.08 -4.68 -8.47
C VAL A 74 -7.52 -4.18 -8.41
N LEU A 75 -8.14 -4.29 -7.24
CA LEU A 75 -9.45 -3.73 -6.95
C LEU A 75 -9.27 -2.39 -6.23
N LEU A 76 -9.76 -1.31 -6.83
CA LEU A 76 -9.87 0.01 -6.23
C LEU A 76 -11.35 0.31 -5.94
N TYR A 77 -11.69 0.55 -4.69
CA TYR A 77 -13.00 1.01 -4.29
C TYR A 77 -13.08 2.54 -4.32
N ILE A 78 -14.04 3.06 -5.08
CA ILE A 78 -14.37 4.48 -5.15
C ILE A 78 -15.76 4.64 -4.53
N SER A 79 -15.78 5.06 -3.27
CA SER A 79 -17.04 5.35 -2.59
C SER A 79 -17.70 6.60 -3.17
N LEU A 80 -18.99 6.51 -3.43
CA LEU A 80 -19.87 7.63 -3.77
C LEU A 80 -20.77 8.03 -2.59
N ASP A 81 -20.46 7.53 -1.39
CA ASP A 81 -21.18 7.77 -0.14
C ASP A 81 -21.13 9.24 0.30
N GLN A 82 -22.08 9.60 1.16
CA GLN A 82 -22.24 10.94 1.73
C GLN A 82 -21.65 11.06 3.14
N SER A 83 -21.18 9.96 3.73
CA SER A 83 -20.47 9.97 5.01
C SER A 83 -19.29 9.00 5.03
N GLU A 84 -18.33 9.30 5.90
CA GLU A 84 -17.17 8.44 6.17
C GLU A 84 -17.60 7.12 6.83
N GLU A 85 -18.57 7.17 7.75
CA GLU A 85 -19.10 5.95 8.40
C GLU A 85 -19.67 4.94 7.40
N GLN A 86 -20.33 5.43 6.34
CA GLN A 86 -20.84 4.58 5.26
C GLN A 86 -19.70 3.91 4.48
N LEU A 87 -18.66 4.67 4.13
CA LEU A 87 -17.45 4.17 3.49
C LEU A 87 -16.83 3.05 4.35
N GLU A 88 -16.58 3.30 5.63
CA GLU A 88 -15.97 2.34 6.54
C GLU A 88 -16.79 1.07 6.72
N ASN A 89 -18.11 1.20 6.82
CA ASN A 89 -19.00 0.05 6.97
C ASN A 89 -18.97 -0.82 5.71
N PHE A 90 -18.99 -0.23 4.53
CA PHE A 90 -18.95 -0.98 3.28
C PHE A 90 -17.57 -1.59 2.99
N LEU A 91 -16.48 -0.94 3.41
CA LEU A 91 -15.12 -1.49 3.31
C LEU A 91 -14.97 -2.84 4.03
N LYS A 92 -15.79 -3.14 5.04
CA LYS A 92 -15.76 -4.42 5.76
C LYS A 92 -16.22 -5.59 4.90
N GLU A 93 -17.11 -5.35 3.93
CA GLU A 93 -17.63 -6.35 2.98
C GLU A 93 -16.61 -6.67 1.88
N LEU A 94 -15.68 -5.75 1.61
CA LEU A 94 -14.71 -5.86 0.52
C LEU A 94 -13.45 -6.66 0.90
N PRO A 95 -12.74 -7.23 -0.10
CA PRO A 95 -11.49 -7.94 0.14
C PRO A 95 -10.43 -7.07 0.82
N LYS A 96 -9.68 -7.63 1.79
CA LYS A 96 -8.62 -6.90 2.51
C LYS A 96 -7.41 -6.48 1.66
N LYS A 97 -7.30 -7.02 0.45
CA LYS A 97 -6.28 -6.66 -0.55
C LYS A 97 -6.73 -5.51 -1.47
N SER A 98 -7.95 -5.00 -1.31
CA SER A 98 -8.44 -3.84 -2.08
C SER A 98 -7.77 -2.55 -1.64
N LEU A 99 -7.71 -1.60 -2.56
CA LEU A 99 -7.31 -0.21 -2.31
C LEU A 99 -8.56 0.66 -2.34
N PHE A 100 -8.52 1.83 -1.70
CA PHE A 100 -9.60 2.80 -1.75
C PHE A 100 -9.05 4.23 -1.68
N LEU A 101 -9.90 5.21 -2.02
CA LEU A 101 -9.61 6.63 -1.82
C LEU A 101 -10.22 7.12 -0.50
N ASN A 102 -9.51 8.01 0.18
CA ASN A 102 -10.01 8.68 1.38
C ASN A 102 -11.34 9.38 1.10
N TYR A 103 -12.21 9.42 2.12
CA TYR A 103 -13.51 10.07 2.01
C TYR A 103 -13.35 11.56 1.64
N GLU A 104 -12.36 12.26 2.17
CA GLU A 104 -12.16 13.69 1.89
C GLU A 104 -11.60 13.98 0.50
N ASP A 105 -11.14 12.95 -0.25
CA ASP A 105 -10.51 13.15 -1.54
C ASP A 105 -11.55 13.54 -2.62
N PRO A 106 -11.46 14.74 -3.23
CA PRO A 106 -12.37 15.17 -4.30
C PRO A 106 -12.24 14.30 -5.56
N TYR A 107 -11.13 13.59 -5.71
CA TYR A 107 -10.85 12.75 -6.88
C TYR A 107 -11.89 11.64 -7.08
N ARG A 108 -12.59 11.23 -6.01
CA ARG A 108 -13.72 10.29 -6.11
C ARG A 108 -14.80 10.76 -7.10
N ARG A 109 -15.14 12.06 -7.06
CA ARG A 109 -16.15 12.69 -7.95
C ARG A 109 -15.58 13.00 -9.33
N GLU A 110 -14.29 13.33 -9.41
CA GLU A 110 -13.62 13.47 -10.70
C GLU A 110 -13.62 12.15 -11.47
N LEU A 111 -13.29 11.03 -10.82
CA LEU A 111 -13.32 9.69 -11.42
C LEU A 111 -14.73 9.28 -11.87
N GLU A 112 -15.75 9.55 -11.05
CA GLU A 112 -17.16 9.34 -11.42
C GLU A 112 -17.50 10.04 -12.75
N THR A 113 -17.01 11.27 -12.92
CA THR A 113 -17.22 12.09 -14.11
C THR A 113 -16.37 11.60 -15.30
N ILE A 114 -15.08 11.30 -15.09
CA ILE A 114 -14.14 10.82 -16.12
C ILE A 114 -14.66 9.54 -16.77
N PHE A 115 -15.15 8.59 -15.97
CA PHE A 115 -15.68 7.33 -16.47
C PHE A 115 -17.18 7.37 -16.77
N ASN A 116 -17.80 8.54 -16.62
CA ASN A 116 -19.19 8.81 -16.96
C ASN A 116 -20.16 7.79 -16.30
N VAL A 117 -19.95 7.53 -15.01
CA VAL A 117 -20.71 6.56 -14.21
C VAL A 117 -22.12 7.10 -13.98
N LYS A 118 -23.13 6.41 -14.52
CA LYS A 118 -24.54 6.85 -14.43
C LYS A 118 -25.33 6.17 -13.31
N ALA A 119 -24.87 5.00 -12.86
CA ALA A 119 -25.56 4.17 -11.89
C ALA A 119 -24.56 3.33 -11.10
N VAL A 120 -24.94 2.94 -9.89
CA VAL A 120 -24.17 2.02 -9.02
C VAL A 120 -24.96 0.72 -8.80
N PRO A 121 -24.28 -0.44 -8.68
CA PRO A 121 -22.83 -0.64 -8.78
C PRO A 121 -22.32 -0.51 -10.23
N THR A 122 -21.12 0.04 -10.40
CA THR A 122 -20.39 0.01 -11.69
C THR A 122 -18.95 -0.44 -11.44
N VAL A 123 -18.47 -1.38 -12.24
CA VAL A 123 -17.07 -1.82 -12.22
C VAL A 123 -16.43 -1.45 -13.55
N VAL A 124 -15.58 -0.44 -13.56
CA VAL A 124 -14.80 -0.07 -14.75
C VAL A 124 -13.52 -0.89 -14.74
N VAL A 125 -13.26 -1.62 -15.83
CA VAL A 125 -12.03 -2.40 -15.99
C VAL A 125 -11.08 -1.61 -16.89
N LEU A 126 -9.88 -1.34 -16.39
CA LEU A 126 -8.83 -0.62 -17.09
C LEU A 126 -7.65 -1.52 -17.39
N ARG A 127 -7.02 -1.27 -18.54
CA ARG A 127 -5.72 -1.83 -18.88
C ARG A 127 -4.60 -1.20 -18.03
N PRO A 128 -3.39 -1.78 -18.02
CA PRO A 128 -2.24 -1.21 -17.29
C PRO A 128 -1.83 0.20 -17.74
N ASP A 129 -2.21 0.62 -18.95
CA ASP A 129 -2.01 1.97 -19.48
C ASP A 129 -3.11 2.96 -19.06
N CYS A 130 -4.03 2.53 -18.18
CA CYS A 130 -5.21 3.26 -17.73
C CYS A 130 -6.27 3.50 -18.82
N SER A 131 -6.17 2.86 -19.99
CA SER A 131 -7.25 2.88 -20.99
C SER A 131 -8.41 2.00 -20.56
N VAL A 132 -9.63 2.41 -20.91
CA VAL A 132 -10.84 1.62 -20.61
C VAL A 132 -10.84 0.35 -21.45
N LEU A 133 -10.94 -0.79 -20.76
CA LEU A 133 -11.14 -2.10 -21.36
C LEU A 133 -12.63 -2.42 -21.40
N VAL A 134 -13.30 -2.31 -20.25
CA VAL A 134 -14.74 -2.52 -20.10
C VAL A 134 -15.32 -1.38 -19.26
N PRO A 135 -16.30 -0.62 -19.77
CA PRO A 135 -16.88 0.52 -19.04
C PRO A 135 -17.76 0.08 -17.85
N ASN A 136 -18.44 -1.06 -17.94
CA ASN A 136 -19.15 -1.65 -16.81
C ASN A 136 -19.13 -3.18 -16.88
N ALA A 137 -18.39 -3.81 -15.98
CA ALA A 137 -18.18 -5.25 -15.92
C ALA A 137 -19.13 -6.00 -14.96
N VAL A 138 -20.07 -5.31 -14.29
CA VAL A 138 -20.96 -5.94 -13.29
C VAL A 138 -21.73 -7.13 -13.89
N GLU A 139 -22.33 -6.97 -15.07
CA GLU A 139 -23.05 -8.06 -15.75
C GLU A 139 -22.11 -9.19 -16.17
N GLU A 140 -20.91 -8.85 -16.65
CA GLU A 140 -19.92 -9.84 -17.08
C GLU A 140 -19.43 -10.69 -15.91
N ILE A 141 -19.15 -10.07 -14.75
CA ILE A 141 -18.77 -10.75 -13.51
C ILE A 141 -19.90 -11.65 -13.02
N ASN A 142 -21.14 -11.16 -13.00
CA ASN A 142 -22.29 -11.96 -12.54
C ASN A 142 -22.56 -13.18 -13.44
N ARG A 143 -22.35 -13.02 -14.76
CA ARG A 143 -22.67 -14.07 -15.73
C ARG A 143 -21.55 -15.09 -15.91
N LEU A 144 -20.30 -14.64 -16.00
CA LEU A 144 -19.14 -15.48 -16.32
C LEU A 144 -18.28 -15.81 -15.09
N GLY A 145 -18.43 -15.07 -13.99
CA GLY A 145 -17.57 -15.24 -12.82
C GLY A 145 -16.08 -15.05 -13.18
N PRO A 146 -15.16 -15.82 -12.58
CA PRO A 146 -13.71 -15.71 -12.82
C PRO A 146 -13.28 -15.87 -14.28
N ASP A 147 -14.08 -16.55 -15.11
CA ASP A 147 -13.73 -16.81 -16.51
C ASP A 147 -13.62 -15.53 -17.34
N CYS A 148 -14.32 -14.43 -16.96
CA CYS A 148 -14.20 -13.16 -17.66
C CYS A 148 -12.78 -12.57 -17.60
N TYR A 149 -12.02 -12.89 -16.54
CA TYR A 149 -10.64 -12.43 -16.40
C TYR A 149 -9.76 -12.92 -17.56
N ARG A 150 -10.03 -14.10 -18.13
CA ARG A 150 -9.27 -14.59 -19.30
C ARG A 150 -9.43 -13.67 -20.50
N ASN A 151 -10.65 -13.23 -20.76
CA ASN A 151 -10.95 -12.28 -21.84
C ASN A 151 -10.25 -10.94 -21.58
N TRP A 152 -10.30 -10.45 -20.33
CA TRP A 152 -9.65 -9.20 -19.97
C TRP A 152 -8.14 -9.28 -20.06
N HIS A 153 -7.55 -10.39 -19.62
CA HIS A 153 -6.12 -10.64 -19.68
C HIS A 153 -5.60 -10.65 -21.12
N GLU A 154 -6.29 -11.37 -22.01
CA GLU A 154 -5.95 -11.41 -23.44
C GLU A 154 -6.10 -10.03 -24.09
N ALA A 155 -7.21 -9.33 -23.83
CA ALA A 155 -7.49 -8.02 -24.43
C ALA A 155 -6.68 -6.85 -23.84
N ALA A 156 -6.06 -7.04 -22.67
CA ALA A 156 -5.15 -6.09 -22.06
C ALA A 156 -3.70 -6.27 -22.51
N GLU A 157 -3.41 -7.30 -23.32
CA GLU A 157 -2.06 -7.67 -23.78
C GLU A 157 -1.04 -7.68 -22.63
N LEU A 158 -1.46 -8.21 -21.47
CA LEU A 158 -0.64 -8.19 -20.26
C LEU A 158 0.69 -8.89 -20.52
N ILE A 159 1.79 -8.17 -20.28
CA ILE A 159 3.12 -8.75 -20.39
C ILE A 159 3.27 -9.74 -19.26
N ASP A 160 3.40 -11.00 -19.63
CA ASP A 160 3.67 -12.06 -18.68
C ASP A 160 5.12 -11.93 -18.20
N ARG A 161 5.35 -11.16 -17.13
CA ARG A 161 6.67 -10.97 -16.48
C ARG A 161 7.12 -12.21 -15.71
N ASN A 162 6.78 -13.38 -16.22
CA ASN A 162 6.92 -14.73 -15.65
C ASN A 162 8.38 -15.23 -15.48
N PHE A 163 9.38 -14.35 -15.60
CA PHE A 163 10.78 -14.67 -15.26
C PHE A 163 11.15 -14.31 -13.81
N ILE A 164 10.29 -13.59 -13.08
CA ILE A 164 10.51 -13.24 -11.67
C ILE A 164 9.57 -14.09 -10.81
N MET A 165 10.14 -14.97 -9.99
CA MET A 165 9.39 -15.78 -9.03
C MET A 165 8.78 -14.89 -7.93
N LYS A 166 7.66 -15.35 -7.36
CA LYS A 166 6.82 -14.64 -6.37
C LYS A 166 7.56 -14.21 -5.09
N GLU A 167 8.73 -14.77 -4.82
CA GLU A 167 9.45 -14.65 -3.54
C GLU A 167 10.26 -13.35 -3.35
N ASP A 168 10.48 -12.53 -4.39
CA ASP A 168 11.30 -11.33 -4.25
C ASP A 168 10.52 -10.07 -3.82
N PHE A 169 9.19 -10.13 -3.73
CA PHE A 169 8.35 -8.95 -3.44
C PHE A 169 7.81 -8.89 -2.00
N GLU A 170 7.91 -9.97 -1.23
CA GLU A 170 7.70 -9.90 0.21
C GLU A 170 8.98 -9.42 0.88
N GLU A 171 9.12 -8.10 1.03
CA GLU A 171 9.66 -7.38 2.21
C GLU A 171 10.83 -7.98 3.03
N LYS A 172 11.62 -8.90 2.49
CA LYS A 172 12.92 -9.25 3.04
C LYS A 172 13.83 -8.12 2.63
N SER A 173 14.20 -7.33 3.63
CA SER A 173 15.14 -6.22 3.54
C SER A 173 16.11 -6.41 2.37
N MET A 174 16.22 -5.40 1.48
CA MET A 174 17.29 -5.29 0.49
C MET A 174 18.67 -5.14 1.15
N ARG A 175 19.01 -6.04 2.07
CA ARG A 175 20.32 -6.22 2.65
C ARG A 175 20.86 -7.47 2.00
N SER A 176 21.90 -7.29 1.20
CA SER A 176 22.70 -8.40 0.69
C SER A 176 23.04 -9.34 1.85
N PHE A 177 23.08 -10.65 1.61
CA PHE A 177 23.64 -11.60 2.58
C PHE A 177 25.07 -11.22 3.03
N SER A 178 25.78 -10.43 2.20
CA SER A 178 27.09 -9.86 2.53
C SER A 178 27.06 -8.58 3.39
N ASP A 179 25.89 -8.02 3.74
CA ASP A 179 25.76 -6.77 4.50
C ASP A 179 26.42 -6.85 5.90
N PRO A 180 26.31 -7.96 6.66
CA PRO A 180 27.07 -8.14 7.91
C PRO A 180 28.60 -8.11 7.69
N ILE A 181 29.07 -8.70 6.57
CA ILE A 181 30.50 -8.76 6.23
C ILE A 181 31.00 -7.39 5.73
N ARG A 182 30.20 -6.67 4.95
CA ARG A 182 30.52 -5.30 4.51
C ARG A 182 30.62 -4.34 5.69
N ARG A 183 29.72 -4.43 6.68
CA ARG A 183 29.84 -3.62 7.91
C ARG A 183 31.09 -3.95 8.72
N LEU A 184 31.55 -5.21 8.71
CA LEU A 184 32.81 -5.59 9.35
C LEU A 184 34.03 -5.03 8.60
N LYS A 185 34.02 -5.10 7.26
CA LYS A 185 35.13 -4.61 6.42
C LYS A 185 35.25 -3.08 6.37
N TYR A 186 34.13 -2.37 6.30
CA TYR A 186 34.09 -0.91 6.12
C TYR A 186 33.67 -0.19 7.39
N LYS A 187 34.00 -0.75 8.56
CA LYS A 187 33.77 -0.12 9.85
C LYS A 187 34.57 1.20 9.90
N VAL A 188 33.94 2.31 9.54
CA VAL A 188 34.52 3.65 9.70
C VAL A 188 34.71 3.86 11.20
N GLU A 189 35.96 4.06 11.62
CA GLU A 189 36.34 4.24 13.03
C GLU A 189 35.80 5.57 13.60
N ASP A 190 34.49 5.70 13.81
CA ASP A 190 33.92 6.83 14.56
C ASP A 190 34.06 6.70 16.09
N GLU A 191 34.70 5.61 16.56
CA GLU A 191 35.01 5.35 17.97
C GLU A 191 36.30 6.04 18.48
N LYS A 192 37.06 6.74 17.62
CA LYS A 192 38.24 7.53 18.07
C LYS A 192 37.91 8.97 18.46
N LYS A 193 36.77 9.54 18.04
CA LYS A 193 36.40 10.94 18.36
C LYS A 193 35.71 11.14 19.71
N LYS A 194 34.99 10.14 20.26
CA LYS A 194 34.34 10.26 21.58
C LYS A 194 35.29 10.05 22.77
N LYS A 195 36.33 9.22 22.65
CA LYS A 195 37.33 9.02 23.73
C LYS A 195 38.35 10.16 23.85
N LYS A 196 38.61 10.93 22.79
CA LYS A 196 39.56 12.07 22.82
C LYS A 196 38.97 13.35 23.45
N LYS A 197 37.65 13.55 23.40
CA LYS A 197 37.00 14.75 23.99
C LYS A 197 36.83 14.70 25.51
N LYS A 198 36.91 13.50 26.13
CA LYS A 198 36.81 13.31 27.60
C LYS A 198 38.16 13.34 28.34
N LYS A 199 39.30 13.31 27.62
CA LYS A 199 40.67 13.36 28.19
C LYS A 199 41.38 14.71 28.03
N GLY A 200 40.69 15.76 27.55
CA GLY A 200 41.28 17.06 27.20
C GLY A 200 40.83 18.26 28.05
N ARG A 201 40.16 18.05 29.18
CA ARG A 201 39.83 19.13 30.14
C ARG A 201 40.38 18.77 31.51
N GLY A 202 41.55 19.33 31.83
CA GLY A 202 42.25 19.15 33.11
C GLY A 202 43.67 19.72 33.09
N TRP A 203 43.83 20.95 32.60
CA TRP A 203 44.95 21.85 32.96
C TRP A 203 44.73 22.21 34.44
N GLY A 204 45.64 22.16 35.40
CA GLY A 204 47.10 22.17 35.45
C GLY A 204 47.51 23.25 36.47
N GLY A 205 48.21 22.85 37.55
CA GLY A 205 48.83 23.73 38.57
C GLY A 205 47.86 24.27 39.63
N GLY A 206 48.18 24.41 40.92
CA GLY A 206 49.41 24.29 41.69
C GLY A 206 49.22 25.04 43.03
N GLY A 207 49.96 24.66 44.09
CA GLY A 207 50.05 25.37 45.39
C GLY A 207 48.98 24.95 46.40
N GLY A 208 49.31 24.28 47.51
CA GLY A 208 49.86 24.89 48.74
C GLY A 208 48.66 25.19 49.66
N GLY A 209 48.37 24.42 50.70
CA GLY A 209 49.09 24.31 51.96
C GLY A 209 48.09 24.61 53.10
N ASP A 210 48.33 24.02 54.27
CA ASP A 210 47.83 24.40 55.60
C ASP A 210 46.48 23.87 56.17
N GLU A 211 46.67 22.98 57.15
CA GLU A 211 46.12 22.87 58.53
C GLU A 211 44.67 23.22 58.95
N GLY A 212 44.20 22.38 59.90
CA GLY A 212 43.21 22.71 60.92
C GLY A 212 41.76 22.43 60.51
N GLY A 213 40.91 21.67 61.23
CA GLY A 213 40.91 21.22 62.61
C GLY A 213 39.44 21.11 63.05
N ARG A 214 39.12 20.06 63.82
CA ARG A 214 37.99 19.94 64.77
C ARG A 214 36.54 20.21 64.28
N GLY A 215 35.76 19.14 64.27
CA GLY A 215 34.80 18.89 65.36
C GLY A 215 33.32 19.23 65.15
N LYS A 216 32.47 18.31 65.67
CA LYS A 216 31.05 18.43 66.06
C LYS A 216 30.01 18.50 64.92
N GLN A 217 28.79 17.97 65.04
CA GLN A 217 28.10 17.06 65.98
C GLN A 217 26.75 16.73 65.30
N GLU A 218 26.14 15.61 65.69
CA GLU A 218 24.75 15.22 65.35
C GLU A 218 23.72 16.28 65.82
N ASP A 219 22.57 16.27 65.14
CA ASP A 219 21.24 16.84 65.47
C ASP A 219 21.08 18.35 65.76
#